data_AF-A0A947UUJ1-F1
#
_entry.id   AF-A0A947UUJ1-F1
#
_cell.length_a   1.000
_cell.length_b   1.000
_cell.length_c   1.000
_cell.angle_alpha   90.00
_cell.angle_beta   90.00
_cell.angle_gamma   90.00
#
_symmetry.space_group_name_H-M   'P 1'
#
loop_
_entity.id
_entity.type
_entity.pdbx_description
1 polymer ?
#
loop_
_entity_poly.entity_id
_entity_poly.type
_entity_poly.pdbx_seq_one_letter_code
_entity_poly.pdbx_strand_id
1 'polypeptide(L)'
;YTNSSQLPVGFTDDAFEALALQDDLQRKYTGGTVLHLYMSENISSTEACRNLVRRALERFHLPYITITPTFSICPKHGYLAGEHEFCPTCDEEALSRKRAVNA
;
A
#
# COMPACT_ATOMS: atom_id res chain seq x y z
N TYR A 1 5.26 16.38 -12.79
CA TYR A 1 6.70 16.13 -12.56
C TYR A 1 6.80 14.84 -11.76
N THR A 2 7.65 13.91 -12.17
CA THR A 2 7.93 12.67 -11.44
C THR A 2 9.29 12.82 -10.76
N ASN A 3 9.42 12.38 -9.50
CA ASN A 3 10.67 12.54 -8.75
C ASN A 3 11.79 11.70 -9.40
N SER A 4 12.94 12.33 -9.69
CA SER A 4 14.14 11.64 -10.21
C SER A 4 13.83 10.78 -11.44
N SER A 5 14.24 9.52 -11.44
CA SER A 5 13.94 8.53 -12.49
C SER A 5 12.91 7.48 -12.03
N GLN A 6 12.06 7.85 -11.07
CA GLN A 6 10.96 7.01 -10.61
C GLN A 6 9.95 6.80 -11.74
N LEU A 7 9.18 5.71 -11.64
CA LEU A 7 8.05 5.49 -12.54
C LEU A 7 7.00 6.60 -12.35
N PRO A 8 6.29 7.00 -13.43
CA PRO A 8 5.12 7.87 -13.30
C PRO A 8 4.08 7.27 -12.35
N VAL A 9 3.33 8.14 -11.68
CA VAL A 9 2.20 7.72 -10.84
C VAL A 9 1.19 6.94 -11.69
N GLY A 10 0.74 5.79 -11.20
CA GLY A 10 -0.22 4.92 -11.89
C GLY A 10 0.36 4.16 -13.09
N PHE A 11 1.68 4.06 -13.21
CA PHE A 11 2.31 3.30 -14.30
C PHE A 11 2.02 1.79 -14.19
N THR A 12 2.10 1.22 -12.99
CA THR A 12 1.76 -0.18 -12.70
C THR A 12 1.32 -0.31 -11.25
N ASP A 13 0.42 -1.27 -11.00
CA ASP A 13 0.01 -1.69 -9.66
C ASP A 13 0.81 -2.91 -9.17
N ASP A 14 1.65 -3.52 -10.02
CA ASP A 14 2.52 -4.65 -9.65
C ASP A 14 3.84 -4.14 -9.04
N ALA A 15 3.98 -4.37 -7.74
CA ALA A 15 5.17 -4.02 -6.98
C ALA A 15 6.46 -4.67 -7.52
N PHE A 16 6.38 -5.91 -8.02
CA PHE A 16 7.55 -6.63 -8.54
C PHE A 16 7.93 -6.17 -9.94
N GLU A 17 6.95 -5.78 -10.76
CA GLU A 17 7.22 -5.11 -12.03
C GLU A 17 7.90 -3.76 -11.80
N ALA A 18 7.38 -2.96 -10.86
CA ALA A 18 7.98 -1.69 -10.48
C ALA A 18 9.43 -1.86 -9.99
N LEU A 19 9.68 -2.85 -9.13
CA LEU A 19 11.03 -3.21 -8.67
C LEU A 19 11.96 -3.58 -9.83
N ALA A 20 11.49 -4.42 -10.77
CA ALA A 20 12.28 -4.86 -11.91
C ALA A 20 12.66 -3.71 -12.85
N LEU A 21 11.72 -2.81 -13.14
CA LEU A 21 11.97 -1.64 -13.99
C LEU A 21 12.92 -0.63 -13.34
N GLN A 22 12.96 -0.59 -12.00
CA GLN A 22 13.72 0.38 -11.25
C GLN A 22 15.08 -0.13 -10.76
N ASP A 23 15.33 -1.44 -10.67
CA ASP A 23 16.56 -2.00 -10.07
C ASP A 23 17.83 -1.40 -10.69
N ASP A 24 18.01 -1.52 -12.01
CA ASP A 24 19.23 -1.07 -12.69
C ASP A 24 19.43 0.45 -12.64
N LEU A 25 18.35 1.22 -12.61
CA LEU A 25 18.41 2.68 -12.51
C LEU A 25 18.74 3.11 -11.09
N GLN A 26 18.00 2.58 -10.12
CA GLN A 26 18.10 3.01 -8.72
C GLN A 26 19.46 2.68 -8.11
N ARG A 27 20.09 1.57 -8.53
CA ARG A 27 21.46 1.22 -8.12
C ARG A 27 22.53 2.25 -8.50
N LYS A 28 22.27 3.11 -9.49
CA LYS A 28 23.22 4.15 -9.91
C LYS A 28 23.23 5.35 -8.96
N TYR A 29 22.20 5.52 -8.12
CA TYR A 29 22.07 6.63 -7.19
C TYR A 29 22.74 6.32 -5.85
N THR A 30 24.06 6.44 -5.83
CA THR A 30 24.88 6.19 -4.63
C THR A 30 24.78 7.29 -3.56
N GLY A 31 24.29 8.49 -3.94
CA GLY A 31 24.00 9.59 -3.01
C GLY A 31 22.71 9.40 -2.21
N GLY A 32 21.97 8.32 -2.46
CA GLY A 32 20.72 8.00 -1.79
C GLY A 32 19.56 7.87 -2.78
N THR A 33 18.80 6.80 -2.63
CA THR A 33 17.53 6.61 -3.30
C THR A 33 16.59 5.78 -2.41
N VAL A 34 15.29 5.92 -2.65
CA VAL A 34 14.25 5.10 -2.05
C VAL A 34 13.22 4.77 -3.13
N LEU A 35 12.79 3.51 -3.20
CA LEU A 35 11.63 3.12 -4.00
C LEU A 35 10.41 2.96 -3.09
N HIS A 36 9.33 3.69 -3.40
CA HIS A 36 8.07 3.61 -2.68
C HIS A 36 7.15 2.59 -3.35
N LEU A 37 6.81 1.53 -2.62
CA LEU A 37 5.82 0.55 -3.04
C LEU A 37 4.48 0.90 -2.39
N TYR A 38 3.64 1.62 -3.12
CA TYR A 38 2.27 1.94 -2.70
C TYR A 38 1.36 0.74 -2.96
N MET A 39 0.69 0.23 -1.93
CA MET A 39 -0.21 -0.91 -2.03
C MET A 39 -1.65 -0.42 -1.88
N SER A 40 -2.50 -0.76 -2.85
CA SER A 40 -3.92 -0.37 -2.85
C SER A 40 -4.72 -0.98 -1.69
N GLU A 41 -4.23 -2.09 -1.13
CA GLU A 41 -4.85 -2.80 -0.02
C GLU A 41 -3.92 -2.93 1.19
N ASN A 42 -4.51 -3.23 2.34
CA ASN A 42 -3.75 -3.54 3.53
C ASN A 42 -2.97 -4.85 3.36
N ILE A 43 -1.78 -4.90 3.94
CA ILE A 43 -1.02 -6.16 3.99
C ILE A 43 -1.74 -7.10 4.95
N SER A 44 -2.08 -8.29 4.46
CA SER A 44 -2.91 -9.27 5.16
C SER A 44 -2.34 -9.73 6.51
N SER A 45 -1.03 -9.64 6.71
CA SER A 45 -0.37 -9.96 7.98
C SER A 45 1.06 -9.41 8.06
N THR A 46 1.61 -9.35 9.27
CA THR A 46 3.02 -9.05 9.50
C THR A 46 3.95 -10.04 8.78
N GLU A 47 3.56 -11.31 8.70
CA GLU A 47 4.32 -12.35 8.00
C GLU A 47 4.28 -12.17 6.48
N ALA A 48 3.15 -11.74 5.93
CA ALA A 48 3.05 -11.37 4.51
C ALA A 48 3.97 -10.19 4.18
N CYS A 49 3.99 -9.15 5.03
CA CYS A 49 4.89 -8.01 4.87
C CYS A 49 6.37 -8.45 4.93
N ARG A 50 6.73 -9.25 5.93
CA ARG A 50 8.08 -9.81 6.09
C ARG A 50 8.52 -10.57 4.85
N ASN A 51 7.66 -11.43 4.31
CA ASN A 51 7.97 -12.20 3.11
C ASN A 51 8.08 -11.33 1.86
N LEU A 52 7.29 -10.26 1.74
CA LEU A 52 7.40 -9.29 0.65
C LEU A 52 8.75 -8.55 0.72
N VAL A 53 9.12 -8.00 1.88
CA VAL A 53 10.42 -7.34 2.09
C VAL A 53 11.56 -8.30 1.74
N ARG A 54 11.52 -9.53 2.29
CA ARG A 54 12.54 -10.54 2.04
C ARG A 54 12.68 -10.84 0.55
N ARG A 55 11.58 -11.10 -0.17
CA ARG A 55 11.61 -11.38 -1.61
C ARG A 55 12.13 -10.19 -2.41
N ALA A 56 11.78 -8.96 -2.05
CA ALA A 56 12.28 -7.78 -2.73
C ALA A 56 13.81 -7.64 -2.57
N LEU A 57 14.32 -7.79 -1.35
CA LEU A 57 15.74 -7.63 -1.05
C LEU A 57 16.60 -8.85 -1.46
N GLU A 58 16.02 -10.04 -1.59
CA GLU A 58 16.72 -11.23 -2.10
C GLU A 58 16.82 -11.23 -3.64
N ARG A 59 15.84 -10.65 -4.35
CA ARG A 59 15.77 -10.71 -5.83
C ARG A 59 16.30 -9.47 -6.52
N PHE A 60 16.29 -8.32 -5.84
CA PHE A 60 16.74 -7.05 -6.40
C PHE A 60 17.83 -6.42 -5.52
N HIS A 61 18.57 -5.48 -6.08
CA HIS A 61 19.75 -4.89 -5.45
C HIS A 61 19.50 -3.44 -5.02
N LEU A 62 18.25 -2.96 -5.06
CA LEU A 62 17.89 -1.64 -4.56
C LEU A 62 18.24 -1.55 -3.06
N PRO A 63 18.93 -0.48 -2.63
CA PRO A 63 19.43 -0.39 -1.27
C PRO A 63 18.33 -0.06 -0.25
N TYR A 64 17.22 0.54 -0.68
CA TYR A 64 16.18 1.01 0.22
C TYR A 64 14.80 1.05 -0.44
N ILE A 65 13.85 0.35 0.19
CA ILE A 65 12.45 0.31 -0.22
C ILE A 65 11.56 0.69 0.96
N THR A 66 10.37 1.20 0.66
CA THR A 66 9.28 1.34 1.63
C THR A 66 8.06 0.63 1.09
N ILE A 67 7.24 0.10 2.00
CA ILE A 67 5.94 -0.48 1.66
C ILE A 67 4.89 0.37 2.37
N THR A 68 3.99 0.95 1.59
CA THR A 68 2.98 1.88 2.09
C THR A 68 1.60 1.35 1.72
N PRO A 69 0.94 0.61 2.63
CA PRO A 69 -0.42 0.16 2.41
C PRO A 69 -1.44 1.29 2.60
N THR A 70 -2.53 1.22 1.85
CA THR A 70 -3.68 2.11 2.00
C THR A 70 -4.59 1.64 3.15
N PHE A 71 -4.97 2.57 4.00
CA PHE A 71 -5.93 2.38 5.08
C PHE A 71 -6.77 3.64 5.28
N SER A 72 -7.94 3.46 5.88
CA SER A 72 -8.85 4.54 6.27
C SER A 72 -9.04 4.55 7.79
N ILE A 73 -9.36 5.70 8.38
CA ILE A 73 -9.58 5.81 9.83
C ILE A 73 -11.02 6.21 10.10
N CYS A 74 -11.73 5.36 10.83
CA CYS A 74 -13.03 5.67 11.42
C CYS A 74 -12.86 6.18 12.85
N PRO A 75 -13.45 7.33 13.24
CA PRO A 75 -13.43 7.80 14.63
C PRO A 75 -14.02 6.82 15.64
N LYS A 76 -14.91 5.91 15.19
CA LYS A 76 -15.57 4.90 16.03
C LYS A 76 -14.87 3.54 16.00
N HIS A 77 -14.44 3.08 14.82
CA HIS A 77 -13.94 1.71 14.62
C HIS A 77 -12.42 1.63 14.40
N GLY A 78 -11.72 2.77 14.35
CA GLY A 78 -10.27 2.81 14.18
C GLY A 78 -9.83 2.53 12.75
N TYR A 79 -8.74 1.78 12.59
CA TYR A 79 -8.13 1.48 11.29
C TYR A 79 -9.01 0.51 10.47
N LEU A 80 -9.23 0.88 9.22
CA LEU A 80 -9.93 0.10 8.21
C LEU A 80 -8.95 -0.24 7.08
N ALA A 81 -8.98 -1.49 6.62
CA ALA A 81 -8.13 -1.91 5.50
C ALA A 81 -8.64 -1.31 4.18
N GLY A 82 -7.75 -0.67 3.41
CA GLY A 82 -8.08 -0.06 2.12
C GLY A 82 -8.68 1.35 2.22
N GLU A 83 -9.04 1.88 1.05
CA GLU A 83 -9.66 3.18 0.90
C GLU A 83 -11.19 3.07 1.05
N HIS A 84 -11.75 3.83 1.99
CA HIS A 84 -13.18 3.88 2.26
C HIS A 84 -13.62 5.34 2.44
N GLU A 85 -14.50 5.82 1.58
CA GLU A 85 -15.13 7.16 1.74
C GLU A 85 -16.02 7.20 2.99
N PHE A 86 -16.71 6.09 3.27
CA PHE A 86 -17.54 5.90 4.46
C PHE A 86 -17.20 4.59 5.17
N CYS A 87 -17.24 4.59 6.50
CA CYS A 87 -16.93 3.39 7.27
C CYS A 87 -18.00 2.31 7.03
N PRO A 88 -17.64 1.14 6.46
CA PRO A 88 -18.61 0.10 6.13
C PRO A 88 -19.33 -0.43 7.39
N THR A 89 -18.63 -0.48 8.52
CA THR A 89 -19.20 -0.88 9.81
C THR A 89 -20.21 0.14 10.35
N CYS A 90 -19.95 1.44 10.21
CA CYS A 90 -20.92 2.49 10.58
C CYS A 90 -22.19 2.41 9.73
N ASP A 91 -22.04 2.17 8.44
CA ASP A 91 -23.16 2.07 7.51
C ASP A 91 -24.03 0.84 7.82
N GLU A 92 -23.40 -0.30 8.09
CA GLU A 92 -24.12 -1.52 8.49
C GLU A 92 -24.88 -1.34 9.82
N GLU A 93 -24.29 -0.68 10.80
CA GLU A 93 -24.97 -0.34 12.05
C GLU A 93 -26.16 0.62 11.82
N ALA A 94 -26.01 1.61 10.92
CA ALA A 94 -27.08 2.55 10.59
C ALA A 94 -28.25 1.86 9.88
N LEU A 95 -27.95 0.95 8.95
CA LEU A 95 -28.93 0.10 8.27
C LEU A 95 -29.66 -0.80 9.27
N SER A 96 -28.94 -1.42 10.19
CA SER A 96 -29.50 -2.29 11.23
C SER A 96 -30.44 -1.52 12.17
N ARG A 97 -30.07 -0.29 12.59
CA ARG A 97 -30.95 0.58 13.37
C ARG A 97 -32.23 0.94 12.62
N LYS A 98 -32.14 1.30 11.33
CA LYS A 98 -33.31 1.59 10.49
C LYS A 98 -34.25 0.38 10.37
N ARG A 99 -33.70 -0.83 10.21
CA ARG A 99 -34.48 -2.08 10.14
C ARG A 99 -35.21 -2.36 11.46
N ALA A 100 -34.56 -2.14 12.59
CA ALA A 100 -35.16 -2.36 13.91
C ALA A 100 -36.29 -1.37 14.26
N VAL A 101 -36.23 -0.15 13.73
CA VAL A 101 -37.30 0.87 13.93
C VAL A 101 -38.53 0.60 13.04
N ASN A 102 -38.33 -0.05 11.89
CA ASN A 102 -39.38 -0.34 10.92
C ASN A 102 -40.02 -1.74 11.11
N ALA A 103 -39.59 -2.48 12.13
CA ALA A 103 -40.14 -3.79 12.52
C ALA A 103 -41.06 -3.62 13.73
#